data_AF-A0A369JUL0-F1
#
_entry.id   AF-A0A369JUL0-F1
#
_cell.length_a   1.000
_cell.length_b   1.000
_cell.length_c   1.000
_cell.angle_alpha   90.00
_cell.angle_beta   90.00
_cell.angle_gamma   90.00
#
_symmetry.space_group_name_H-M   'P 1'
#
loop_
_entity.id
_entity.type
_entity.pdbx_description
1 polymer ?
#
loop_
_entity_poly.entity_id
_entity_poly.type
_entity_poly.pdbx_seq_one_letter_code
_entity_poly.pdbx_strand_id
1 'polypeptide(L)'
;MASLTSPHIATASQLAPSHAPILSAGIITYDNFKIFEKMCFRFFSHKSIAPEDQVQRIIYNFEDVSVQDWLEADFDKFAALTFPNFATEFMKKWLPTYWEDDIINRVIRMQDNRPFWTWVIDVKKCNLLLVNKPLHVAANTMKAHLTARFDTSLRNAYRSADNFDAMEAMPIFDTWVDEVRKIDDRIRARSERNGKAYIDKLVAQSVAARMPLNANIADTVSTPHQSTTTVPSTSTTRPPRPFIPRLTEAEKLLLASNGGCYKCRLFYAGHYADSCTVERPSPDAVKNLTPENAALAKSEHEHRKPAVIAAVFGSEPATFVDDTYSYDDPAMDEDYAPEYGVDEYVPSFTDSLPTHFWWDCSLDAPFTCAPTPVRALIDSGACPVMISSEMAEIHGLVPRRLHKPYLVSGALSSSPTSSTCATSSLTTYCKLHLQSRDARWKSRVVHAIIVPNLVTDIILGLDFLVRNKIVLDPECRTAIAKDSSFDLLNPPDASLFRTPITRSPPQIRKADAALARAEAEKIRAARKIWRPVRASVHAELLLFFQKHPVRFDLQAHTTGSAHIVGLVRSRIEQLASLDALSALDRELKTTFIDCFPTDIPHDITFQHAALRPTLPKLSVS
;
A
#
# COMPACT_ATOMS: atom_id res chain seq x y z
N MET A 1 9.71 -24.76 2.84
CA MET A 1 10.20 -23.37 2.71
C MET A 1 11.60 -23.32 3.31
N ALA A 2 12.63 -23.36 2.47
CA ALA A 2 14.00 -23.10 2.92
C ALA A 2 14.15 -21.59 3.08
N SER A 3 14.59 -21.15 4.27
CA SER A 3 14.93 -19.76 4.55
C SER A 3 16.03 -19.32 3.58
N LEU A 4 15.76 -18.33 2.73
CA LEU A 4 16.76 -17.63 1.92
C LEU A 4 17.67 -16.85 2.87
N THR A 5 18.64 -17.53 3.48
CA THR A 5 19.71 -16.87 4.22
C THR A 5 20.52 -16.07 3.20
N SER A 6 20.53 -14.75 3.34
CA SER A 6 21.39 -13.89 2.53
C SER A 6 22.84 -14.38 2.62
N PRO A 7 23.58 -14.45 1.51
CA PRO A 7 24.93 -14.96 1.52
C PRO A 7 25.81 -14.14 2.48
N HIS A 8 26.53 -14.83 3.36
CA HIS A 8 27.43 -14.20 4.34
C HIS A 8 28.66 -13.63 3.60
N ILE A 9 28.85 -12.32 3.64
CA ILE A 9 29.98 -11.62 3.00
C ILE A 9 31.17 -11.62 3.97
N ALA A 10 32.36 -11.96 3.47
CA ALA A 10 33.59 -11.92 4.25
C ALA A 10 33.91 -10.49 4.74
N THR A 11 34.46 -10.37 5.94
CA THR A 11 34.80 -9.09 6.57
C THR A 11 36.29 -9.04 6.88
N ALA A 12 36.96 -7.98 6.43
CA ALA A 12 38.35 -7.71 6.78
C ALA A 12 38.42 -6.97 8.12
N SER A 13 39.23 -7.46 9.04
CA SER A 13 39.39 -6.87 10.38
C SER A 13 40.85 -6.84 10.81
N GLN A 14 41.20 -5.88 11.68
CA GLN A 14 42.53 -5.74 12.25
C GLN A 14 42.43 -5.07 13.62
N LEU A 15 42.92 -5.74 14.67
CA LEU A 15 42.81 -5.25 16.06
C LEU A 15 43.62 -3.95 16.30
N ALA A 16 44.85 -3.92 15.77
CA ALA A 16 45.74 -2.77 15.82
C ALA A 16 46.70 -2.81 14.63
N PRO A 17 47.32 -1.67 14.23
CA PRO A 17 48.26 -1.62 13.11
C PRO A 17 49.42 -2.62 13.20
N SER A 18 49.77 -3.05 14.41
CA SER A 18 50.83 -4.04 14.69
C SER A 18 50.38 -5.50 14.56
N HIS A 19 49.08 -5.78 14.49
CA HIS A 19 48.54 -7.13 14.31
C HIS A 19 48.31 -7.40 12.83
N ALA A 20 48.52 -8.63 12.40
CA ALA A 20 48.22 -9.00 11.03
C ALA A 20 46.68 -8.98 10.81
N PRO A 21 46.21 -8.48 9.66
CA PRO A 21 44.78 -8.43 9.38
C PRO A 21 44.22 -9.82 9.12
N ILE A 22 42.93 -9.99 9.41
CA ILE A 22 42.18 -11.22 9.24
C ILE A 22 41.06 -10.99 8.22
N LEU A 23 40.85 -11.94 7.31
CA LEU A 23 39.70 -11.99 6.42
C LEU A 23 38.78 -13.13 6.86
N SER A 24 37.59 -12.79 7.36
CA SER A 24 36.66 -13.78 7.90
C SER A 24 36.11 -14.72 6.83
N ALA A 25 35.54 -15.85 7.24
CA ALA A 25 34.86 -16.78 6.33
C ALA A 25 33.65 -16.11 5.63
N GLY A 26 33.36 -16.55 4.40
CA GLY A 26 32.24 -16.06 3.59
C GLY A 26 32.64 -15.63 2.18
N ILE A 27 31.68 -15.04 1.45
CA ILE A 27 31.91 -14.60 0.07
C ILE A 27 32.90 -13.44 0.04
N ILE A 28 34.02 -13.66 -0.65
CA ILE A 28 35.05 -12.64 -0.87
C ILE A 28 34.61 -11.76 -2.04
N THR A 29 34.61 -10.45 -1.82
CA THR A 29 34.24 -9.44 -2.81
C THR A 29 35.46 -8.57 -3.08
N TYR A 30 35.50 -7.89 -4.22
CA TYR A 30 36.62 -6.98 -4.48
C TYR A 30 36.73 -5.88 -3.41
N ASP A 31 35.58 -5.34 -2.96
CA ASP A 31 35.51 -4.32 -1.91
C ASP A 31 36.17 -4.79 -0.61
N ASN A 32 35.81 -5.98 -0.10
CA ASN A 32 36.33 -6.47 1.17
C ASN A 32 37.81 -6.88 1.07
N PHE A 33 38.23 -7.45 -0.07
CA PHE A 33 39.61 -7.80 -0.31
C PHE A 33 40.50 -6.55 -0.40
N LYS A 34 40.05 -5.47 -1.05
CA LYS A 34 40.79 -4.20 -1.07
C LYS A 34 40.90 -3.54 0.30
N ILE A 35 39.94 -3.77 1.20
CA ILE A 35 40.06 -3.33 2.59
C ILE A 35 41.15 -4.16 3.30
N PHE A 36 41.13 -5.48 3.14
CA PHE A 36 42.16 -6.38 3.67
C PHE A 36 43.56 -6.00 3.16
N GLU A 37 43.70 -5.76 1.86
CA GLU A 37 44.96 -5.34 1.21
C GLU A 37 45.52 -4.05 1.82
N LYS A 38 44.66 -3.04 2.07
CA LYS A 38 45.06 -1.80 2.76
C LYS A 38 45.52 -2.06 4.19
N MET A 39 44.86 -2.97 4.90
CA MET A 39 45.27 -3.36 6.26
C MET A 39 46.60 -4.13 6.25
N CYS A 40 46.86 -4.95 5.24
CA CYS A 40 48.14 -5.63 5.03
C CYS A 40 49.27 -4.62 4.83
N PHE A 41 49.09 -3.63 3.94
CA PHE A 41 50.10 -2.58 3.74
C PHE A 41 50.39 -1.80 5.02
N ARG A 42 49.36 -1.48 5.81
CA ARG A 42 49.53 -0.85 7.12
C ARG A 42 50.34 -1.73 8.07
N PHE A 43 50.04 -3.02 8.13
CA PHE A 43 50.76 -3.99 8.95
C PHE A 43 52.23 -4.14 8.52
N PHE A 44 52.48 -4.30 7.22
CA PHE A 44 53.84 -4.43 6.66
C PHE A 44 54.69 -3.19 6.95
N SER A 45 54.11 -2.00 6.78
CA SER A 45 54.79 -0.74 7.08
C SER A 45 55.07 -0.60 8.57
N HIS A 46 54.11 -0.90 9.44
CA HIS A 46 54.28 -0.75 10.88
C HIS A 46 55.27 -1.76 11.49
N LYS A 47 55.35 -2.97 10.92
CA LYS A 47 56.28 -4.01 11.38
C LYS A 47 57.59 -4.04 10.60
N SER A 48 57.77 -3.18 9.61
CA SER A 48 58.92 -3.16 8.71
C SER A 48 59.20 -4.53 8.10
N ILE A 49 58.15 -5.20 7.61
CA ILE A 49 58.27 -6.55 7.03
C ILE A 49 58.87 -6.45 5.63
N ALA A 50 59.95 -7.22 5.40
CA ALA A 50 60.63 -7.28 4.11
C ALA A 50 59.68 -7.81 3.01
N PRO A 51 59.73 -7.28 1.77
CA PRO A 51 58.82 -7.66 0.68
C PRO A 51 58.67 -9.17 0.44
N GLU A 52 59.76 -9.91 0.57
CA GLU A 52 59.86 -11.36 0.43
C GLU A 52 59.14 -12.14 1.55
N ASP A 53 59.01 -11.55 2.74
CA ASP A 53 58.37 -12.19 3.89
C ASP A 53 56.87 -11.85 4.00
N GLN A 54 56.37 -10.88 3.23
CA GLN A 54 55.04 -10.28 3.41
C GLN A 54 53.92 -11.32 3.32
N VAL A 55 53.95 -12.19 2.30
CA VAL A 55 52.89 -13.19 2.08
C VAL A 55 52.91 -14.24 3.19
N GLN A 56 54.10 -14.75 3.56
CA GLN A 56 54.24 -15.72 4.63
C GLN A 56 53.65 -15.22 5.97
N ARG A 57 53.74 -13.92 6.24
CA ARG A 57 53.21 -13.30 7.47
C ARG A 57 51.69 -13.16 7.52
N ILE A 58 50.97 -13.34 6.41
CA ILE A 58 49.51 -13.15 6.35
C ILE A 58 48.73 -14.39 5.89
N ILE A 59 49.42 -15.40 5.35
CA ILE A 59 48.79 -16.55 4.67
C ILE A 59 47.84 -17.35 5.57
N TYR A 60 48.12 -17.40 6.88
CA TYR A 60 47.26 -18.07 7.87
C TYR A 60 46.11 -17.22 8.43
N ASN A 61 45.92 -15.99 7.91
CA ASN A 61 44.90 -15.08 8.45
C ASN A 61 43.60 -15.04 7.64
N PHE A 62 43.39 -16.02 6.74
CA PHE A 62 42.10 -16.23 6.10
C PHE A 62 41.32 -17.26 6.93
N GLU A 63 40.13 -16.94 7.43
CA GLU A 63 39.37 -17.87 8.27
C GLU A 63 38.56 -18.90 7.46
N ASP A 64 38.37 -18.65 6.17
CA ASP A 64 37.68 -19.59 5.29
C ASP A 64 38.53 -20.84 5.07
N VAL A 65 38.00 -22.00 5.45
CA VAL A 65 38.71 -23.29 5.36
C VAL A 65 39.09 -23.62 3.93
N SER A 66 38.23 -23.34 2.95
CA SER A 66 38.54 -23.64 1.55
C SER A 66 39.66 -22.75 1.01
N VAL A 67 39.74 -21.51 1.49
CA VAL A 67 40.85 -20.61 1.19
C VAL A 67 42.14 -21.12 1.82
N GLN A 68 42.10 -21.54 3.08
CA GLN A 68 43.27 -22.11 3.77
C GLN A 68 43.77 -23.38 3.07
N ASP A 69 42.89 -24.35 2.78
CA ASP A 69 43.26 -25.59 2.10
C ASP A 69 43.96 -25.32 0.75
N TRP A 70 43.47 -24.33 -0.01
CA TRP A 70 44.07 -23.92 -1.27
C TRP A 70 45.45 -23.27 -1.10
N LEU A 71 45.62 -22.44 -0.07
CA LEU A 71 46.89 -21.78 0.23
C LEU A 71 47.93 -22.78 0.76
N GLU A 72 47.53 -23.72 1.60
CA GLU A 72 48.41 -24.74 2.17
C GLU A 72 48.89 -25.74 1.11
N ALA A 73 48.02 -26.13 0.18
CA ALA A 73 48.35 -27.08 -0.89
C ALA A 73 49.55 -26.63 -1.76
N ASP A 74 49.69 -25.31 -1.96
CA ASP A 74 50.75 -24.68 -2.76
C ASP A 74 51.53 -23.64 -1.92
N PHE A 75 51.74 -23.89 -0.62
CA PHE A 75 52.31 -22.90 0.31
C PHE A 75 53.61 -22.28 -0.18
N ASP A 76 54.59 -23.11 -0.57
CA ASP A 76 55.91 -22.64 -1.00
C ASP A 76 55.83 -21.72 -2.24
N LYS A 77 54.89 -22.04 -3.15
CA LYS A 77 54.62 -21.23 -4.34
C LYS A 77 54.07 -19.85 -3.93
N PHE A 78 53.09 -19.79 -3.04
CA PHE A 78 52.50 -18.52 -2.62
C PHE A 78 53.44 -17.69 -1.74
N ALA A 79 54.17 -18.33 -0.81
CA ALA A 79 55.12 -17.66 0.06
C ALA A 79 56.28 -17.01 -0.70
N ALA A 80 56.66 -17.55 -1.86
CA ALA A 80 57.69 -16.96 -2.73
C ALA A 80 57.20 -15.76 -3.56
N LEU A 81 55.89 -15.46 -3.60
CA LEU A 81 55.36 -14.33 -4.34
C LEU A 81 55.55 -13.02 -3.56
N THR A 82 55.75 -11.93 -4.30
CA THR A 82 55.51 -10.60 -3.75
C THR A 82 54.01 -10.43 -3.45
N PHE A 83 53.68 -9.61 -2.45
CA PHE A 83 52.29 -9.40 -2.07
C PHE A 83 51.36 -8.96 -3.24
N PRO A 84 51.78 -8.08 -4.18
CA PRO A 84 50.95 -7.74 -5.35
C PRO A 84 50.68 -8.93 -6.29
N ASN A 85 51.67 -9.81 -6.48
CA ASN A 85 51.50 -11.00 -7.33
C ASN A 85 50.59 -12.02 -6.65
N PHE A 86 50.76 -12.21 -5.34
CA PHE A 86 49.85 -13.02 -4.52
C PHE A 86 48.41 -12.49 -4.61
N ALA A 87 48.20 -11.19 -4.42
CA ALA A 87 46.88 -10.57 -4.50
C ALA A 87 46.21 -10.81 -5.86
N THR A 88 46.98 -10.76 -6.95
CA THR A 88 46.48 -11.01 -8.31
C THR A 88 46.01 -12.46 -8.48
N GLU A 89 46.81 -13.44 -8.07
CA GLU A 89 46.44 -14.87 -8.12
C GLU A 89 45.25 -15.18 -7.20
N PHE A 90 45.24 -14.60 -5.99
CA PHE A 90 44.15 -14.74 -5.04
C PHE A 90 42.83 -14.23 -5.61
N MET A 91 42.83 -13.00 -6.13
CA MET A 91 41.64 -12.39 -6.72
C MET A 91 41.12 -13.16 -7.93
N LYS A 92 42.01 -13.68 -8.77
CA LYS A 92 41.66 -14.52 -9.92
C LYS A 92 40.94 -15.81 -9.52
N LYS A 93 41.30 -16.38 -8.36
CA LYS A 93 40.71 -17.64 -7.88
C LYS A 93 39.40 -17.43 -7.10
N TRP A 94 39.35 -16.40 -6.25
CA TRP A 94 38.32 -16.28 -5.22
C TRP A 94 37.28 -15.19 -5.46
N LEU A 95 37.49 -14.28 -6.40
CA LEU A 95 36.45 -13.32 -6.76
C LEU A 95 35.41 -13.94 -7.71
N PRO A 96 34.13 -13.53 -7.62
CA PRO A 96 33.10 -13.92 -8.57
C PRO A 96 33.47 -13.58 -10.02
N THR A 97 33.09 -14.39 -11.00
CA THR A 97 33.48 -14.23 -12.43
C THR A 97 33.28 -12.81 -12.99
N TYR A 98 32.21 -12.12 -12.58
CA TYR A 98 31.83 -10.79 -13.06
C TYR A 98 32.00 -9.70 -12.00
N TRP A 99 32.93 -9.87 -11.06
CA TRP A 99 33.14 -8.92 -9.96
C TRP A 99 33.44 -7.49 -10.45
N GLU A 100 34.10 -7.35 -11.60
CA GLU A 100 34.43 -6.04 -12.16
C GLU A 100 33.17 -5.34 -12.70
N ASP A 101 32.29 -6.09 -13.36
CA ASP A 101 30.99 -5.60 -13.82
C ASP A 101 30.10 -5.16 -12.65
N ASP A 102 30.15 -5.87 -11.52
CA ASP A 102 29.42 -5.47 -10.30
C ASP A 102 29.87 -4.09 -9.77
N ILE A 103 31.17 -3.80 -9.83
CA ILE A 103 31.72 -2.48 -9.45
C ILE A 103 31.32 -1.43 -10.48
N ILE A 104 31.46 -1.73 -11.78
CA ILE A 104 31.06 -0.83 -12.87
C ILE A 104 29.58 -0.46 -12.73
N ASN A 105 28.71 -1.46 -12.50
CA ASN A 105 27.28 -1.28 -12.28
C ASN A 105 26.97 -0.36 -11.11
N ARG A 106 27.79 -0.36 -10.05
CA ARG A 106 27.66 0.59 -8.93
C ARG A 106 28.12 2.00 -9.29
N VAL A 107 29.19 2.14 -10.08
CA VAL A 107 29.66 3.45 -10.58
C VAL A 107 28.64 4.09 -11.53
N ILE A 108 28.01 3.31 -12.42
CA ILE A 108 27.04 3.83 -13.41
C ILE A 108 25.59 3.86 -12.90
N ARG A 109 25.34 3.41 -11.67
CA ARG A 109 23.98 3.32 -11.11
C ARG A 109 23.32 4.70 -11.01
N MET A 110 22.04 4.75 -11.33
CA MET A 110 21.18 5.89 -11.04
C MET A 110 21.11 6.15 -9.52
N GLN A 111 20.86 7.40 -9.13
CA GLN A 111 20.66 7.75 -7.72
C GLN A 111 19.42 7.02 -7.15
N ASP A 112 18.36 6.91 -7.96
CA ASP A 112 17.06 6.35 -7.57
C ASP A 112 16.55 6.96 -6.25
N ASN A 113 15.98 6.14 -5.36
CA ASN A 113 15.48 6.59 -4.06
C ASN A 113 16.58 6.70 -2.98
N ARG A 114 17.88 6.71 -3.34
CA ARG A 114 18.98 6.80 -2.37
C ARG A 114 19.30 8.26 -2.02
N PRO A 115 19.67 8.56 -0.76
CA PRO A 115 20.19 9.88 -0.41
C PRO A 115 21.36 10.24 -1.28
N PHE A 116 21.38 11.46 -1.82
CA PHE A 116 22.41 11.92 -2.74
C PHE A 116 23.81 11.70 -2.15
N TRP A 117 24.01 12.06 -0.88
CA TRP A 117 25.29 11.91 -0.21
C TRP A 117 25.78 10.47 -0.12
N THR A 118 24.92 9.56 0.32
CA THR A 118 25.24 8.13 0.44
C THR A 118 25.56 7.52 -0.92
N TRP A 119 24.79 7.91 -1.95
CA TRP A 119 25.02 7.45 -3.32
C TRP A 119 26.34 7.97 -3.89
N VAL A 120 26.65 9.27 -3.72
CA VAL A 120 27.94 9.83 -4.17
C VAL A 120 29.13 9.17 -3.48
N ILE A 121 29.03 8.88 -2.17
CA ILE A 121 30.08 8.13 -1.46
C ILE A 121 30.28 6.75 -2.08
N ASP A 122 29.18 6.03 -2.35
CA ASP A 122 29.23 4.70 -2.95
C ASP A 122 29.88 4.73 -4.34
N VAL A 123 29.45 5.67 -5.20
CA VAL A 123 30.04 5.88 -6.53
C VAL A 123 31.52 6.23 -6.43
N LYS A 124 31.91 7.17 -5.56
CA LYS A 124 33.33 7.54 -5.34
C LYS A 124 34.15 6.33 -4.86
N LYS A 125 33.61 5.56 -3.91
CA LYS A 125 34.26 4.36 -3.37
C LYS A 125 34.49 3.32 -4.47
N CYS A 126 33.47 3.02 -5.28
CA CYS A 126 33.59 2.06 -6.38
C CYS A 126 34.49 2.59 -7.50
N ASN A 127 34.44 3.88 -7.80
CA ASN A 127 35.30 4.46 -8.83
C ASN A 127 36.79 4.36 -8.45
N LEU A 128 37.13 4.52 -7.17
CA LEU A 128 38.50 4.29 -6.68
C LEU A 128 39.00 2.85 -6.91
N LEU A 129 38.10 1.88 -6.99
CA LEU A 129 38.42 0.48 -7.25
C LEU A 129 38.70 0.21 -8.74
N LEU A 130 38.30 1.14 -9.62
CA LEU A 130 38.53 1.08 -11.06
C LEU A 130 39.76 1.89 -11.51
N VAL A 131 40.59 2.40 -10.59
CA VAL A 131 41.81 3.13 -10.99
C VAL A 131 42.69 2.23 -11.87
N ASN A 132 43.16 2.75 -13.00
CA ASN A 132 43.88 2.04 -14.05
C ASN A 132 43.08 0.94 -14.78
N LYS A 133 41.74 0.93 -14.66
CA LYS A 133 40.83 0.03 -15.36
C LYS A 133 39.93 0.80 -16.34
N PRO A 134 39.35 0.11 -17.34
CA PRO A 134 38.33 0.69 -18.20
C PRO A 134 37.15 1.24 -17.37
N LEU A 135 36.47 2.27 -17.89
CA LEU A 135 35.28 2.87 -17.28
C LEU A 135 35.51 3.58 -15.92
N HIS A 136 36.76 3.77 -15.51
CA HIS A 136 37.10 4.73 -14.45
C HIS A 136 36.66 6.14 -14.84
N VAL A 137 35.85 6.76 -13.99
CA VAL A 137 35.38 8.14 -14.15
C VAL A 137 36.48 9.09 -13.67
N ALA A 138 37.06 9.85 -14.60
CA ALA A 138 38.08 10.84 -14.28
C ALA A 138 37.50 11.99 -13.43
N ALA A 139 38.34 12.59 -12.57
CA ALA A 139 37.92 13.61 -11.61
C ALA A 139 37.24 14.82 -12.28
N ASN A 140 37.71 15.26 -13.45
CA ASN A 140 37.13 16.36 -14.23
C ASN A 140 35.74 16.02 -14.82
N THR A 141 35.46 14.74 -15.07
CA THR A 141 34.17 14.26 -15.61
C THR A 141 33.18 13.81 -14.53
N MET A 142 33.62 13.72 -13.27
CA MET A 142 32.80 13.21 -12.16
C MET A 142 31.52 14.04 -11.95
N LYS A 143 31.61 15.37 -12.06
CA LYS A 143 30.43 16.27 -11.97
C LYS A 143 29.36 15.89 -12.99
N ALA A 144 29.75 15.84 -14.27
CA ALA A 144 28.85 15.47 -15.36
C ALA A 144 28.28 14.04 -15.21
N HIS A 145 29.13 13.10 -14.79
CA HIS A 145 28.75 11.71 -14.53
C HIS A 145 27.64 11.58 -13.48
N LEU A 146 27.76 12.34 -12.38
CA LEU A 146 26.76 12.36 -11.32
C LEU A 146 25.48 13.07 -11.77
N THR A 147 25.57 14.24 -12.41
CA THR A 147 24.40 15.01 -12.86
C THR A 147 23.51 14.23 -13.84
N ALA A 148 24.10 13.41 -14.72
CA ALA A 148 23.35 12.55 -15.63
C ALA A 148 22.44 11.55 -14.89
N ARG A 149 22.81 11.18 -13.66
CA ARG A 149 22.23 10.06 -12.91
C ARG A 149 21.37 10.47 -11.71
N PHE A 150 21.11 11.77 -11.56
CA PHE A 150 20.19 12.26 -10.53
C PHE A 150 18.82 11.61 -10.64
N ASP A 151 18.19 11.43 -9.48
CA ASP A 151 16.76 11.17 -9.40
C ASP A 151 15.98 12.30 -10.09
N THR A 152 14.80 11.98 -10.60
CA THR A 152 13.91 12.92 -11.29
C THR A 152 13.62 14.16 -10.43
N SER A 153 13.36 14.00 -9.14
CA SER A 153 13.03 15.13 -8.25
C SER A 153 14.24 16.05 -8.06
N LEU A 154 15.41 15.47 -7.77
CA LEU A 154 16.66 16.22 -7.66
C LEU A 154 17.04 16.89 -8.99
N ARG A 155 16.90 16.19 -10.12
CA ARG A 155 17.17 16.73 -11.46
C ARG A 155 16.31 17.96 -11.77
N ASN A 156 15.02 17.90 -11.46
CA ASN A 156 14.10 19.02 -11.67
C ASN A 156 14.46 20.22 -10.79
N ALA A 157 14.79 19.98 -9.52
CA ALA A 157 15.21 21.04 -8.60
C ALA A 157 16.58 21.62 -8.99
N TYR A 158 17.52 20.79 -9.44
CA TYR A 158 18.83 21.20 -9.91
C TYR A 158 18.75 22.08 -11.16
N ARG A 159 17.83 21.76 -12.08
CA ARG A 159 17.58 22.51 -13.32
C ARG A 159 16.70 23.74 -13.15
N SER A 160 16.25 24.07 -11.93
CA SER A 160 15.52 25.31 -11.72
C SER A 160 16.42 26.50 -12.06
N ALA A 161 15.86 27.56 -12.64
CA ALA A 161 16.63 28.74 -13.07
C ALA A 161 17.50 29.32 -11.95
N ASP A 162 17.02 29.26 -10.70
CA ASP A 162 17.73 29.81 -9.55
C ASP A 162 18.92 28.94 -9.09
N ASN A 163 18.92 27.64 -9.41
CA ASN A 163 19.98 26.70 -9.03
C ASN A 163 20.95 26.42 -10.19
N PHE A 164 20.48 26.36 -11.43
CA PHE A 164 21.28 25.91 -12.56
C PHE A 164 22.52 26.78 -12.79
N ASP A 165 22.35 28.10 -12.88
CA ASP A 165 23.45 29.03 -13.11
C ASP A 165 24.46 29.02 -11.95
N ALA A 166 23.97 28.91 -10.71
CA ALA A 166 24.81 28.84 -9.51
C ALA A 166 25.62 27.54 -9.44
N MET A 167 25.04 26.41 -9.85
CA MET A 167 25.71 25.11 -9.88
C MET A 167 26.71 25.00 -11.04
N GLU A 168 26.41 25.58 -12.20
CA GLU A 168 27.27 25.54 -13.37
C GLU A 168 28.54 26.39 -13.15
N ALA A 169 28.38 27.60 -12.62
CA ALA A 169 29.48 28.51 -12.32
C ALA A 169 30.39 28.04 -11.17
N MET A 170 30.06 26.94 -10.49
CA MET A 170 30.80 26.46 -9.32
C MET A 170 32.04 25.63 -9.73
N PRO A 171 33.28 26.10 -9.43
CA PRO A 171 34.50 25.45 -9.88
C PRO A 171 34.99 24.33 -8.93
N ILE A 172 34.67 24.44 -7.63
CA ILE A 172 35.13 23.48 -6.63
C ILE A 172 34.11 22.34 -6.53
N PHE A 173 34.54 21.14 -6.91
CA PHE A 173 33.69 19.96 -6.96
C PHE A 173 33.09 19.59 -5.59
N ASP A 174 33.86 19.63 -4.50
CA ASP A 174 33.33 19.29 -3.18
C ASP A 174 32.29 20.32 -2.68
N THR A 175 32.51 21.61 -2.95
CA THR A 175 31.49 22.64 -2.69
C THR A 175 30.22 22.39 -3.50
N TRP A 176 30.37 21.94 -4.76
CA TRP A 176 29.22 21.59 -5.60
C TRP A 176 28.47 20.38 -5.05
N VAL A 177 29.17 19.33 -4.60
CA VAL A 177 28.54 18.18 -3.93
C VAL A 177 27.77 18.63 -2.69
N ASP A 178 28.32 19.56 -1.90
CA ASP A 178 27.69 20.06 -0.68
C ASP A 178 26.39 20.82 -0.96
N GLU A 179 26.37 21.67 -1.99
CA GLU A 179 25.16 22.39 -2.37
C GLU A 179 24.09 21.47 -2.97
N VAL A 180 24.47 20.52 -3.82
CA VAL A 180 23.52 19.53 -4.36
C VAL A 180 22.93 18.67 -3.24
N ARG A 181 23.75 18.27 -2.25
CA ARG A 181 23.27 17.60 -1.03
C ARG A 181 22.23 18.42 -0.30
N LYS A 182 22.45 19.73 -0.08
CA LYS A 182 21.45 20.61 0.55
C LYS A 182 20.15 20.71 -0.25
N ILE A 183 20.20 20.57 -1.57
CA ILE A 183 18.99 20.51 -2.41
C ILE A 183 18.25 19.18 -2.18
N ASP A 184 18.95 18.04 -2.27
CA ASP A 184 18.38 16.71 -2.05
C ASP A 184 17.76 16.57 -0.65
N ASP A 185 18.47 17.00 0.39
CA ASP A 185 18.00 16.96 1.78
C ASP A 185 16.71 17.77 1.96
N ARG A 186 16.58 18.94 1.31
CA ARG A 186 15.35 19.75 1.34
C ARG A 186 14.19 19.07 0.65
N ILE A 187 14.42 18.40 -0.48
CA ILE A 187 13.39 17.64 -1.23
C ILE A 187 12.91 16.48 -0.36
N ARG A 188 13.85 15.72 0.21
CA ARG A 188 13.56 14.57 1.09
C ARG A 188 12.81 14.99 2.35
N ALA A 189 13.29 16.00 3.05
CA ALA A 189 12.61 16.52 4.24
C ALA A 189 11.20 17.03 3.94
N ARG A 190 10.93 17.54 2.73
CA ARG A 190 9.57 17.89 2.28
C ARG A 190 8.73 16.65 2.03
N SER A 191 9.28 15.65 1.34
CA SER A 191 8.60 14.38 1.07
C SER A 191 8.23 13.65 2.37
N GLU A 192 9.16 13.53 3.32
CA GLU A 192 8.93 12.92 4.64
C GLU A 192 7.85 13.66 5.44
N ARG A 193 7.87 14.99 5.45
CA ARG A 193 6.81 15.79 6.10
C ARG A 193 5.45 15.56 5.47
N ASN A 194 5.37 15.49 4.14
CA ASN A 194 4.13 15.24 3.42
C ASN A 194 3.62 13.82 3.69
N GLY A 195 4.51 12.82 3.67
CA GLY A 195 4.19 11.43 4.00
C GLY A 195 3.71 11.29 5.44
N LYS A 196 4.38 11.92 6.40
CA LYS A 196 3.96 11.95 7.81
C LYS A 196 2.59 12.61 7.96
N ALA A 197 2.36 13.77 7.36
CA ALA A 197 1.07 14.45 7.41
C ALA A 197 -0.06 13.61 6.78
N TYR A 198 0.24 12.85 5.72
CA TYR A 198 -0.69 11.91 5.10
C TYR A 198 -1.03 10.74 6.04
N ILE A 199 -0.04 10.13 6.66
CA ILE A 199 -0.23 9.05 7.65
C ILE A 199 -0.99 9.57 8.87
N ASP A 200 -0.62 10.73 9.42
CA ASP A 200 -1.30 11.36 10.56
C ASP A 200 -2.78 11.63 10.23
N LYS A 201 -3.09 12.02 8.99
CA LYS A 201 -4.46 12.19 8.51
C LYS A 201 -5.21 10.85 8.47
N LEU A 202 -4.60 9.78 7.96
CA LEU A 202 -5.21 8.44 7.94
C LEU A 202 -5.43 7.90 9.36
N VAL A 203 -4.45 8.08 10.26
CA VAL A 203 -4.56 7.72 11.67
C VAL A 203 -5.69 8.52 12.33
N ALA A 204 -5.74 9.84 12.16
CA ALA A 204 -6.82 10.68 12.70
C ALA A 204 -8.21 10.25 12.18
N GLN A 205 -8.32 9.87 10.89
CA GLN A 205 -9.56 9.33 10.32
C GLN A 205 -9.94 7.98 10.94
N SER A 206 -8.99 7.07 11.12
CA SER A 206 -9.24 5.77 11.77
C SER A 206 -9.60 5.89 13.26
N VAL A 207 -8.99 6.84 13.98
CA VAL A 207 -9.30 7.12 15.40
C VAL A 207 -10.69 7.76 15.52
N ALA A 208 -11.02 8.72 14.64
CA ALA A 208 -12.35 9.32 14.59
C ALA A 208 -13.44 8.29 14.25
N ALA A 209 -13.14 7.30 13.40
CA ALA A 209 -14.05 6.19 13.08
C ALA A 209 -14.23 5.18 14.24
N ARG A 210 -13.30 5.15 15.22
CA ARG A 210 -13.34 4.26 16.38
C ARG A 210 -13.90 4.91 17.65
N MET A 211 -14.20 6.21 17.65
CA MET A 211 -14.86 6.85 18.79
C MET A 211 -16.35 6.48 18.85
N PRO A 212 -16.85 5.94 19.98
CA PRO A 212 -18.28 5.73 20.16
C PRO A 212 -19.02 7.08 20.15
N LEU A 213 -20.15 7.14 19.46
CA LEU A 213 -21.14 8.21 19.50
C LEU A 213 -21.79 8.29 20.90
N ASN A 214 -21.05 8.69 21.92
CA ASN A 214 -21.60 9.03 23.23
C ASN A 214 -21.25 10.49 23.57
N ALA A 215 -21.85 11.41 22.84
CA ALA A 215 -21.94 12.81 23.23
C ALA A 215 -23.33 13.31 22.85
N ASN A 216 -24.30 13.10 23.73
CA ASN A 216 -25.55 13.86 23.82
C ASN A 216 -26.27 13.50 25.14
N ILE A 217 -25.79 14.02 26.26
CA ILE A 217 -26.67 14.42 27.35
C ILE A 217 -26.20 15.82 27.76
N ALA A 218 -26.97 16.82 27.34
CA ALA A 218 -26.80 18.19 27.78
C ALA A 218 -27.53 18.38 29.12
N ASP A 219 -26.83 19.06 30.03
CA ASP A 219 -27.28 20.08 30.98
C ASP A 219 -28.59 19.88 31.77
N THR A 220 -28.42 19.77 33.09
CA THR A 220 -29.21 20.57 34.04
C THR A 220 -28.31 21.09 35.17
N VAL A 221 -28.30 22.41 35.29
CA VAL A 221 -27.66 23.24 36.31
C VAL A 221 -28.19 22.89 37.72
N SER A 222 -27.32 22.81 38.73
CA SER A 222 -27.51 23.42 40.07
C SER A 222 -26.28 23.28 40.98
N THR A 223 -26.06 24.33 41.75
CA THR A 223 -24.96 24.71 42.66
C THR A 223 -24.81 23.82 43.90
N PRO A 224 -23.73 23.99 44.72
CA PRO A 224 -23.24 22.99 45.64
C PRO A 224 -23.90 23.06 47.03
N HIS A 225 -24.09 21.91 47.67
CA HIS A 225 -24.11 21.87 49.13
C HIS A 225 -23.60 20.54 49.70
N GLN A 226 -22.77 20.71 50.73
CA GLN A 226 -22.29 19.70 51.66
C GLN A 226 -23.45 19.01 52.39
N SER A 227 -23.30 17.72 52.67
CA SER A 227 -23.31 17.13 54.03
C SER A 227 -23.85 15.70 54.04
N THR A 228 -23.02 14.81 54.55
CA THR A 228 -23.32 13.60 55.34
C THR A 228 -24.78 13.34 55.69
N THR A 229 -25.30 12.14 55.38
CA THR A 229 -25.75 11.14 56.39
C THR A 229 -26.21 9.81 55.75
N THR A 230 -25.62 8.71 56.24
CA THR A 230 -26.20 7.39 56.59
C THR A 230 -27.50 6.87 55.93
N VAL A 231 -27.35 5.73 55.22
CA VAL A 231 -28.10 4.43 55.20
C VAL A 231 -29.63 4.39 55.45
N PRO A 232 -30.41 3.42 54.88
CA PRO A 232 -29.99 2.05 54.58
C PRO A 232 -30.35 1.48 53.20
N SER A 233 -29.46 0.61 52.74
CA SER A 233 -29.57 -0.24 51.57
C SER A 233 -30.63 -1.32 51.77
N THR A 234 -31.61 -1.40 50.87
CA THR A 234 -32.42 -2.60 50.69
C THR A 234 -31.88 -3.37 49.48
N SER A 235 -31.46 -4.59 49.75
CA SER A 235 -30.83 -5.55 48.85
C SER A 235 -31.72 -5.91 47.67
N THR A 236 -31.17 -5.79 46.45
CA THR A 236 -31.54 -6.67 45.34
C THR A 236 -30.30 -7.48 44.96
N THR A 237 -30.37 -8.78 45.20
CA THR A 237 -29.29 -9.76 45.04
C THR A 237 -28.92 -9.93 43.57
N ARG A 238 -27.72 -9.46 43.22
CA ARG A 238 -27.02 -9.80 41.98
C ARG A 238 -26.43 -11.21 42.14
N PRO A 239 -26.57 -12.13 41.16
CA PRO A 239 -25.97 -13.46 41.28
C PRO A 239 -24.44 -13.33 41.42
N PRO A 240 -23.80 -14.17 42.26
CA PRO A 240 -22.37 -14.10 42.49
C PRO A 240 -21.61 -14.37 41.18
N ARG A 241 -20.59 -13.56 40.91
CA ARG A 241 -19.71 -13.73 39.76
C ARG A 241 -18.98 -15.08 39.89
N PRO A 242 -19.03 -15.98 38.88
CA PRO A 242 -18.30 -17.24 38.96
C PRO A 242 -16.79 -16.98 38.98
N PHE A 243 -16.14 -17.42 40.04
CA PHE A 243 -14.70 -17.38 40.21
C PHE A 243 -14.03 -18.25 39.15
N ILE A 244 -13.06 -17.70 38.42
CA ILE A 244 -12.25 -18.47 37.46
C ILE A 244 -10.91 -18.75 38.14
N PRO A 245 -10.60 -20.02 38.46
CA PRO A 245 -9.31 -20.40 39.04
C PRO A 245 -8.17 -20.02 38.08
N ARG A 246 -7.02 -19.57 38.61
CA ARG A 246 -5.82 -19.38 37.78
C ARG A 246 -5.35 -20.72 37.24
N LEU A 247 -4.78 -20.72 36.03
CA LEU A 247 -4.17 -21.92 35.44
C LEU A 247 -2.98 -22.37 36.30
N THR A 248 -3.01 -23.63 36.70
CA THR A 248 -1.89 -24.34 37.30
C THR A 248 -0.80 -24.61 36.25
N GLU A 249 0.43 -24.90 36.68
CA GLU A 249 1.52 -25.22 35.74
C GLU A 249 1.24 -26.50 34.93
N ALA A 250 0.56 -27.48 35.53
CA ALA A 250 0.14 -28.70 34.83
C ALA A 250 -0.86 -28.40 33.70
N GLU A 251 -1.83 -27.52 33.93
CA GLU A 251 -2.80 -27.10 32.93
C GLU A 251 -2.17 -26.25 31.81
N LYS A 252 -1.19 -25.41 32.15
CA LYS A 252 -0.40 -24.66 31.14
C LYS A 252 0.37 -25.61 30.24
N LEU A 253 1.04 -26.61 30.81
CA LEU A 253 1.77 -27.63 30.05
C LEU A 253 0.82 -28.47 29.18
N LEU A 254 -0.36 -28.79 29.70
CA LEU A 254 -1.38 -29.54 28.96
C LEU A 254 -1.92 -28.75 27.76
N LEU A 255 -2.14 -27.44 27.90
CA LEU A 255 -2.50 -26.57 26.78
C LEU A 255 -1.35 -26.40 25.79
N ALA A 256 -0.13 -26.18 26.28
CA ALA A 256 1.06 -25.99 25.44
C ALA A 256 1.33 -27.22 24.55
N SER A 257 1.23 -28.42 25.13
CA SER A 257 1.48 -29.69 24.43
C SER A 257 0.38 -30.09 23.44
N ASN A 258 -0.82 -29.49 23.53
CA ASN A 258 -1.97 -29.79 22.68
C ASN A 258 -2.48 -28.55 21.93
N GLY A 259 -1.58 -27.62 21.59
CA GLY A 259 -1.88 -26.46 20.74
C GLY A 259 -3.01 -25.55 21.25
N GLY A 260 -3.17 -25.47 22.57
CA GLY A 260 -4.28 -24.79 23.23
C GLY A 260 -3.99 -23.35 23.65
N CYS A 261 -5.07 -22.56 23.82
CA CYS A 261 -4.99 -21.14 24.17
C CYS A 261 -5.16 -20.93 25.68
N TYR A 262 -4.24 -20.19 26.32
CA TYR A 262 -4.31 -19.92 27.77
C TYR A 262 -5.46 -18.99 28.19
N LYS A 263 -6.05 -18.24 27.26
CA LYS A 263 -7.14 -17.29 27.55
C LYS A 263 -8.51 -17.95 27.47
N CYS A 264 -8.81 -18.67 26.39
CA CYS A 264 -10.09 -19.38 26.23
C CYS A 264 -10.07 -20.83 26.74
N ARG A 265 -8.89 -21.39 27.07
CA ARG A 265 -8.67 -22.75 27.62
C ARG A 265 -9.14 -23.90 26.72
N LEU A 266 -9.19 -23.67 25.41
CA LEU A 266 -9.53 -24.71 24.42
C LEU A 266 -8.25 -25.34 23.85
N PHE A 267 -8.24 -26.66 23.65
CA PHE A 267 -7.20 -27.39 22.92
C PHE A 267 -7.33 -27.17 21.41
N TYR A 268 -6.21 -27.20 20.69
CA TYR A 268 -6.16 -27.02 19.22
C TYR A 268 -6.95 -25.81 18.70
N ALA A 269 -6.93 -24.70 19.44
CA ALA A 269 -7.79 -23.54 19.18
C ALA A 269 -7.42 -22.72 17.93
N GLY A 270 -6.28 -23.03 17.30
CA GLY A 270 -5.78 -22.33 16.12
C GLY A 270 -5.26 -20.91 16.38
N HIS A 271 -5.19 -20.50 17.65
CA HIS A 271 -4.73 -19.16 18.08
C HIS A 271 -4.12 -19.19 19.48
N TYR A 272 -3.42 -18.12 19.86
CA TYR A 272 -2.77 -17.96 21.17
C TYR A 272 -3.38 -16.81 21.98
N ALA A 273 -2.95 -16.62 23.23
CA ALA A 273 -3.57 -15.70 24.17
C ALA A 273 -3.54 -14.22 23.73
N ASP A 274 -2.54 -13.84 22.93
CA ASP A 274 -2.35 -12.50 22.35
C ASP A 274 -3.36 -12.16 21.23
N SER A 275 -3.77 -13.17 20.48
CA SER A 275 -4.70 -13.11 19.35
C SER A 275 -6.13 -13.54 19.73
N CYS A 276 -6.33 -13.92 20.99
CA CYS A 276 -7.61 -14.42 21.48
C CYS A 276 -8.61 -13.28 21.79
N THR A 277 -9.69 -13.22 21.01
CA THR A 277 -10.80 -12.26 21.17
C THR A 277 -11.74 -12.63 22.31
N VAL A 278 -11.67 -13.86 22.83
CA VAL A 278 -12.48 -14.31 23.97
C VAL A 278 -12.02 -13.59 25.24
N GLU A 279 -12.89 -12.74 25.81
CA GLU A 279 -12.58 -12.01 27.03
C GLU A 279 -12.47 -12.91 28.27
N ARG A 280 -13.26 -13.99 28.31
CA ARG A 280 -13.33 -14.90 29.46
C ARG A 280 -13.66 -16.35 29.02
N PRO A 281 -12.96 -17.38 29.52
CA PRO A 281 -13.25 -18.76 29.13
C PRO A 281 -14.62 -19.19 29.67
N SER A 282 -15.31 -20.05 28.93
CA SER A 282 -16.59 -20.61 29.38
C SER A 282 -16.38 -21.52 30.59
N PRO A 283 -17.39 -21.69 31.47
CA PRO A 283 -17.32 -22.64 32.59
C PRO A 283 -16.97 -24.06 32.13
N ASP A 284 -17.46 -24.46 30.95
CA ASP A 284 -17.16 -25.76 30.34
C ASP A 284 -15.71 -25.85 29.88
N ALA A 285 -15.14 -24.79 29.29
CA ALA A 285 -13.72 -24.76 28.91
C ALA A 285 -12.80 -24.82 30.14
N VAL A 286 -13.24 -24.29 31.28
CA VAL A 286 -12.53 -24.42 32.56
C VAL A 286 -12.65 -25.85 33.11
N LYS A 287 -13.84 -26.44 33.07
CA LYS A 287 -14.12 -27.81 33.59
C LYS A 287 -13.46 -28.89 32.73
N ASN A 288 -13.36 -28.68 31.42
CA ASN A 288 -12.90 -29.67 30.46
C ASN A 288 -11.37 -29.67 30.28
N LEU A 289 -10.63 -28.95 31.12
CA LEU A 289 -9.18 -28.86 31.07
C LEU A 289 -8.50 -30.07 31.74
N THR A 290 -8.75 -31.26 31.21
CA THR A 290 -8.25 -32.54 31.75
C THR A 290 -7.43 -33.30 30.70
N PRO A 291 -6.50 -34.17 31.11
CA PRO A 291 -5.70 -34.99 30.18
C PRO A 291 -6.55 -35.90 29.28
N GLU A 292 -7.67 -36.40 29.79
CA GLU A 292 -8.63 -37.23 29.05
C GLU A 292 -9.27 -36.46 27.89
N ASN A 293 -9.73 -35.23 28.16
CA ASN A 293 -10.30 -34.36 27.13
C ASN A 293 -9.24 -33.85 26.15
N ALA A 294 -7.99 -33.69 26.59
CA ALA A 294 -6.87 -33.40 25.69
C ALA A 294 -6.61 -34.57 24.72
N ALA A 295 -6.69 -35.82 25.20
CA ALA A 295 -6.55 -37.01 24.36
C ALA A 295 -7.71 -37.15 23.36
N LEU A 296 -8.95 -36.86 23.79
CA LEU A 296 -10.12 -36.81 22.90
C LEU A 296 -9.94 -35.73 21.82
N ALA A 297 -9.60 -34.50 22.22
CA ALA A 297 -9.37 -33.39 21.28
C ALA A 297 -8.20 -33.69 20.31
N LYS A 298 -7.17 -34.40 20.78
CA LYS A 298 -6.06 -34.86 19.94
C LYS A 298 -6.51 -35.90 18.92
N SER A 299 -7.31 -36.88 19.33
CA SER A 299 -7.86 -37.89 18.41
C SER A 299 -8.74 -37.26 17.33
N GLU A 300 -9.62 -36.32 17.71
CA GLU A 300 -10.44 -35.56 16.75
C GLU A 300 -9.59 -34.72 15.80
N HIS A 301 -8.53 -34.09 16.31
CA HIS A 301 -7.59 -33.32 15.49
C HIS A 301 -6.81 -34.22 14.52
N GLU A 302 -6.40 -35.41 14.93
CA GLU A 302 -5.70 -36.39 14.09
C GLU A 302 -6.61 -37.05 13.04
N HIS A 303 -7.90 -37.21 13.35
CA HIS A 303 -8.93 -37.66 12.39
C HIS A 303 -9.25 -36.62 11.30
N ARG A 304 -8.82 -35.36 11.45
CA ARG A 304 -8.95 -34.28 10.44
C ARG A 304 -7.88 -34.33 9.32
N LYS A 305 -7.16 -35.44 9.10
CA LYS A 305 -6.27 -35.58 7.93
C LYS A 305 -7.09 -35.55 6.62
N PRO A 306 -6.87 -34.58 5.71
CA PRO A 306 -7.76 -34.37 4.58
C PRO A 306 -7.41 -35.25 3.38
N ALA A 307 -8.41 -35.93 2.81
CA ALA A 307 -8.45 -36.14 1.36
C ALA A 307 -8.90 -34.80 0.75
N VAL A 308 -8.00 -34.12 0.06
CA VAL A 308 -8.23 -32.78 -0.51
C VAL A 308 -9.07 -32.93 -1.79
N ILE A 309 -10.30 -32.42 -1.79
CA ILE A 309 -11.13 -32.32 -3.00
C ILE A 309 -10.87 -30.94 -3.62
N ALA A 310 -10.01 -30.87 -4.64
CA ALA A 310 -9.54 -29.61 -5.21
C ALA A 310 -10.28 -29.12 -6.48
N ALA A 311 -11.06 -29.97 -7.16
CA ALA A 311 -11.93 -29.50 -8.25
C ALA A 311 -13.08 -30.47 -8.52
N VAL A 312 -14.25 -29.92 -8.82
CA VAL A 312 -15.50 -30.65 -9.07
C VAL A 312 -15.81 -30.56 -10.56
N PHE A 313 -15.36 -31.55 -11.34
CA PHE A 313 -15.80 -31.69 -12.72
C PHE A 313 -17.11 -32.48 -12.75
N GLY A 314 -18.18 -31.86 -13.26
CA GLY A 314 -19.38 -32.60 -13.66
C GLY A 314 -19.01 -33.54 -14.82
N SER A 315 -19.53 -34.77 -14.80
CA SER A 315 -19.31 -35.73 -15.87
C SER A 315 -20.12 -35.34 -17.12
N GLU A 316 -19.50 -34.61 -18.06
CA GLU A 316 -19.35 -34.98 -19.48
C GLU A 316 -18.47 -33.96 -20.23
N PRO A 317 -17.66 -34.37 -21.23
CA PRO A 317 -16.39 -33.71 -21.56
C PRO A 317 -16.43 -32.82 -22.81
N ALA A 318 -15.56 -31.80 -22.84
CA ALA A 318 -14.86 -31.45 -24.08
C ALA A 318 -13.46 -32.04 -23.98
N THR A 319 -13.26 -33.15 -24.69
CA THR A 319 -11.99 -33.83 -24.90
C THR A 319 -11.05 -32.95 -25.73
N PHE A 320 -9.83 -32.75 -25.26
CA PHE A 320 -8.69 -32.54 -26.14
C PHE A 320 -7.73 -33.71 -25.88
N VAL A 321 -7.64 -34.58 -26.88
CA VAL A 321 -6.57 -35.56 -27.01
C VAL A 321 -5.54 -34.89 -27.91
N ASP A 322 -4.39 -34.55 -27.34
CA ASP A 322 -3.17 -34.44 -28.13
C ASP A 322 -2.55 -35.84 -28.13
N ASP A 323 -2.61 -36.49 -29.29
CA ASP A 323 -1.77 -37.65 -29.59
C ASP A 323 -1.58 -37.71 -31.10
N THR A 324 -0.34 -37.43 -31.51
CA THR A 324 0.40 -38.14 -32.56
C THR A 324 -0.44 -38.80 -33.67
N TYR A 325 -0.63 -38.10 -34.78
CA TYR A 325 -0.95 -38.71 -36.07
C TYR A 325 0.07 -38.29 -37.13
N SER A 326 0.88 -39.27 -37.52
CA SER A 326 1.60 -39.32 -38.78
C SER A 326 0.61 -39.44 -39.94
N TYR A 327 0.79 -38.65 -40.99
CA TYR A 327 0.46 -39.10 -42.34
C TYR A 327 1.43 -38.50 -43.34
N ASP A 328 1.88 -39.38 -44.23
CA ASP A 328 2.72 -39.12 -45.38
C ASP A 328 2.14 -38.10 -46.35
N ASP A 329 3.07 -37.41 -47.01
CA ASP A 329 2.94 -36.48 -48.12
C ASP A 329 1.93 -36.91 -49.21
N PRO A 330 1.28 -35.95 -49.89
CA PRO A 330 1.73 -35.72 -51.26
C PRO A 330 1.86 -34.25 -51.65
N ALA A 331 2.97 -33.97 -52.33
CA ALA A 331 3.32 -32.77 -53.06
C ALA A 331 2.15 -32.07 -53.78
N MET A 332 1.97 -30.78 -53.48
CA MET A 332 1.37 -29.78 -54.39
C MET A 332 1.91 -28.37 -54.07
N ASP A 333 2.71 -27.90 -55.03
CA ASP A 333 2.92 -26.53 -55.53
C ASP A 333 3.33 -25.34 -54.63
N GLU A 334 4.37 -24.68 -55.15
CA GLU A 334 4.97 -23.40 -54.79
C GLU A 334 3.98 -22.22 -54.80
N ASP A 335 4.37 -21.16 -54.08
CA ASP A 335 3.84 -19.80 -54.13
C ASP A 335 2.51 -19.48 -53.42
N TYR A 336 2.51 -19.53 -52.08
CA TYR A 336 1.82 -18.50 -51.29
C TYR A 336 2.36 -18.45 -49.85
N ALA A 337 3.09 -17.37 -49.51
CA ALA A 337 3.47 -17.08 -48.13
C ALA A 337 2.39 -16.19 -47.49
N PRO A 338 1.56 -16.68 -46.54
CA PRO A 338 0.84 -15.80 -45.65
C PRO A 338 1.78 -15.43 -44.50
N GLU A 339 1.94 -14.13 -44.30
CA GLU A 339 2.61 -13.49 -43.17
C GLU A 339 1.92 -13.95 -41.86
N TYR A 340 2.49 -14.97 -41.21
CA TYR A 340 2.04 -15.40 -39.89
C TYR A 340 2.38 -14.28 -38.90
N GLY A 341 1.33 -13.61 -38.41
CA GLY A 341 1.40 -12.73 -37.27
C GLY A 341 2.13 -13.45 -36.13
N VAL A 342 3.10 -12.75 -35.55
CA VAL A 342 3.82 -13.18 -34.37
C VAL A 342 2.79 -13.40 -33.26
N ASP A 343 2.42 -14.66 -33.01
CA ASP A 343 1.73 -15.04 -31.79
C ASP A 343 2.67 -14.67 -30.64
N GLU A 344 2.42 -13.50 -30.04
CA GLU A 344 3.10 -13.01 -28.86
C GLU A 344 2.70 -13.93 -27.70
N TYR A 345 3.42 -15.05 -27.59
CA TYR A 345 3.33 -15.96 -26.47
C TYR A 345 3.74 -15.17 -25.22
N VAL A 346 2.77 -14.74 -24.41
CA VAL A 346 3.03 -14.01 -23.17
C VAL A 346 3.95 -14.88 -22.31
N PRO A 347 5.22 -14.50 -22.11
CA PRO A 347 6.15 -15.31 -21.36
C PRO A 347 5.68 -15.40 -19.92
N SER A 348 5.66 -16.63 -19.41
CA SER A 348 5.91 -17.01 -18.02
C SER A 348 5.19 -16.20 -16.95
N PHE A 349 4.22 -16.86 -16.29
CA PHE A 349 3.72 -16.55 -14.94
C PHE A 349 4.44 -15.38 -14.27
N THR A 350 3.85 -14.20 -14.32
CA THR A 350 4.30 -13.06 -13.50
C THR A 350 4.34 -13.51 -12.03
N ASP A 351 5.28 -13.01 -11.24
CA ASP A 351 5.54 -13.36 -9.82
C ASP A 351 4.30 -13.31 -8.88
N SER A 352 3.15 -12.86 -9.37
CA SER A 352 1.84 -13.03 -8.73
C SER A 352 0.80 -13.55 -9.73
N LEU A 353 0.38 -14.81 -9.57
CA LEU A 353 -0.88 -15.29 -10.16
C LEU A 353 -2.04 -14.37 -9.77
N PRO A 354 -3.06 -14.18 -10.62
CA PRO A 354 -4.24 -13.41 -10.26
C PRO A 354 -4.86 -13.92 -8.95
N THR A 355 -5.14 -13.00 -8.03
CA THR A 355 -5.75 -13.36 -6.75
C THR A 355 -7.21 -13.73 -6.93
N HIS A 356 -7.66 -14.79 -6.24
CA HIS A 356 -9.05 -15.24 -6.22
C HIS A 356 -10.05 -14.12 -5.84
N PHE A 357 -11.28 -14.24 -6.34
CA PHE A 357 -12.37 -13.30 -6.06
C PHE A 357 -13.05 -13.65 -4.74
N TRP A 358 -12.63 -12.98 -3.67
CA TRP A 358 -13.23 -13.15 -2.34
C TRP A 358 -14.28 -12.07 -2.08
N TRP A 359 -15.49 -12.51 -1.70
CA TRP A 359 -16.57 -11.63 -1.30
C TRP A 359 -16.79 -11.67 0.22
N ASP A 360 -16.55 -10.53 0.87
CA ASP A 360 -16.83 -10.33 2.29
C ASP A 360 -18.30 -9.95 2.48
N CYS A 361 -19.11 -10.90 2.93
CA CYS A 361 -20.57 -10.78 3.01
C CYS A 361 -21.10 -11.13 4.40
N SER A 362 -22.42 -11.18 4.54
CA SER A 362 -23.09 -11.68 5.75
C SER A 362 -24.11 -12.74 5.40
N LEU A 363 -24.08 -13.84 6.15
CA LEU A 363 -25.02 -14.94 6.05
C LEU A 363 -26.24 -14.67 6.93
N ASP A 364 -27.42 -14.73 6.33
CA ASP A 364 -28.69 -14.68 7.06
C ASP A 364 -29.04 -16.09 7.56
N ALA A 365 -28.71 -16.36 8.82
CA ALA A 365 -28.84 -17.68 9.44
C ALA A 365 -29.98 -17.71 10.49
N PRO A 366 -30.80 -18.79 10.55
CA PRO A 366 -31.98 -18.85 11.41
C PRO A 366 -31.70 -18.71 12.92
N PHE A 367 -30.49 -19.09 13.36
CA PHE A 367 -30.10 -19.11 14.77
C PHE A 367 -29.37 -17.85 15.24
N THR A 368 -29.18 -16.87 14.36
CA THR A 368 -28.43 -15.64 14.67
C THR A 368 -29.38 -14.46 14.74
N CYS A 369 -29.27 -13.63 15.78
CA CYS A 369 -30.08 -12.42 15.95
C CYS A 369 -29.71 -11.30 14.96
N ALA A 370 -28.61 -11.45 14.22
CA ALA A 370 -28.17 -10.57 13.15
C ALA A 370 -27.41 -11.38 12.08
N PRO A 371 -27.41 -10.94 10.80
CA PRO A 371 -26.63 -11.57 9.74
C PRO A 371 -25.15 -11.66 10.11
N THR A 372 -24.55 -12.83 9.97
CA THR A 372 -23.20 -13.11 10.47
C THR A 372 -22.15 -12.90 9.39
N PRO A 373 -21.06 -12.15 9.64
CA PRO A 373 -20.02 -11.95 8.64
C PRO A 373 -19.36 -13.26 8.22
N VAL A 374 -19.30 -13.51 6.92
CA VAL A 374 -18.63 -14.67 6.30
C VAL A 374 -17.85 -14.21 5.07
N ARG A 375 -16.89 -15.03 4.63
CA ARG A 375 -16.13 -14.80 3.40
C ARG A 375 -16.40 -15.94 2.43
N ALA A 376 -16.82 -15.59 1.21
CA ALA A 376 -17.17 -16.56 0.19
C ALA A 376 -16.27 -16.41 -1.04
N LEU A 377 -15.87 -17.51 -1.64
CA LEU A 377 -15.12 -17.54 -2.90
C LEU A 377 -16.11 -17.44 -4.07
N ILE A 378 -15.95 -16.45 -4.94
CA ILE A 378 -16.65 -16.41 -6.23
C ILE A 378 -15.83 -17.20 -7.24
N ASP A 379 -16.42 -18.26 -7.77
CA ASP A 379 -15.76 -19.14 -8.74
C ASP A 379 -16.74 -19.51 -9.86
N SER A 380 -16.52 -18.93 -11.05
CA SER A 380 -17.28 -19.27 -12.25
C SER A 380 -17.02 -20.69 -12.76
N GLY A 381 -15.91 -21.32 -12.35
CA GLY A 381 -15.55 -22.69 -12.71
C GLY A 381 -16.30 -23.76 -11.90
N ALA A 382 -16.81 -23.41 -10.73
CA ALA A 382 -17.67 -24.29 -9.94
C ALA A 382 -19.12 -24.21 -10.45
N CYS A 383 -19.76 -25.35 -10.79
CA CYS A 383 -21.16 -25.34 -11.23
C CYS A 383 -22.15 -25.07 -10.07
N PRO A 384 -22.18 -25.87 -8.98
CA PRO A 384 -23.08 -25.63 -7.85
C PRO A 384 -22.50 -24.66 -6.82
N VAL A 385 -23.38 -24.09 -5.99
CA VAL A 385 -22.98 -23.45 -4.74
C VAL A 385 -22.63 -24.53 -3.72
N MET A 386 -21.51 -24.36 -3.00
CA MET A 386 -21.04 -25.32 -2.01
C MET A 386 -20.76 -24.62 -0.67
N ILE A 387 -20.97 -25.34 0.42
CA ILE A 387 -20.70 -24.89 1.78
C ILE A 387 -20.05 -26.02 2.57
N SER A 388 -19.08 -25.70 3.43
CA SER A 388 -18.47 -26.70 4.30
C SER A 388 -19.48 -27.23 5.32
N SER A 389 -19.36 -28.51 5.69
CA SER A 389 -20.21 -29.10 6.74
C SER A 389 -20.10 -28.36 8.07
N GLU A 390 -18.88 -27.92 8.42
CA GLU A 390 -18.61 -27.13 9.63
C GLU A 390 -19.33 -25.78 9.59
N MET A 391 -19.27 -25.06 8.46
CA MET A 391 -19.94 -23.77 8.31
C MET A 391 -21.46 -23.90 8.37
N ALA A 392 -22.02 -24.95 7.77
CA ALA A 392 -23.44 -25.23 7.87
C ALA A 392 -23.89 -25.53 9.32
N GLU A 393 -23.08 -26.26 10.08
CA GLU A 393 -23.34 -26.60 11.48
C GLU A 393 -23.22 -25.39 12.42
N ILE A 394 -22.12 -24.63 12.31
CA ILE A 394 -21.86 -23.44 13.15
C ILE A 394 -22.99 -22.41 13.03
N HIS A 395 -23.55 -22.23 11.82
CA HIS A 395 -24.65 -21.30 11.58
C HIS A 395 -26.04 -21.93 11.73
N GLY A 396 -26.13 -23.20 12.14
CA GLY A 396 -27.39 -23.92 12.32
C GLY A 396 -28.25 -23.97 11.05
N LEU A 397 -27.61 -24.05 9.88
CA LEU A 397 -28.31 -24.17 8.61
C LEU A 397 -28.91 -25.57 8.50
N VAL A 398 -30.21 -25.66 8.25
CA VAL A 398 -30.94 -26.93 8.24
C VAL A 398 -30.54 -27.78 7.01
N PRO A 399 -29.88 -28.94 7.20
CA PRO A 399 -29.55 -29.85 6.11
C PRO A 399 -30.83 -30.49 5.54
N ARG A 400 -30.89 -30.61 4.21
CA ARG A 400 -31.97 -31.24 3.45
C ARG A 400 -31.39 -32.26 2.49
N ARG A 401 -32.14 -33.31 2.15
CA ARG A 401 -31.68 -34.33 1.21
C ARG A 401 -31.85 -33.86 -0.23
N LEU A 402 -30.79 -34.01 -1.03
CA LEU A 402 -30.85 -33.85 -2.48
C LEU A 402 -31.75 -34.95 -3.07
N HIS A 403 -32.53 -34.59 -4.09
CA HIS A 403 -33.38 -35.55 -4.80
C HIS A 403 -32.56 -36.60 -5.57
N LYS A 404 -31.40 -36.18 -6.10
CA LYS A 404 -30.38 -37.05 -6.69
C LYS A 404 -29.04 -36.73 -6.05
N PRO A 405 -28.24 -37.73 -5.62
CA PRO A 405 -26.89 -37.49 -5.13
C PRO A 405 -26.06 -36.75 -6.18
N TYR A 406 -25.28 -35.78 -5.74
CA TYR A 406 -24.33 -35.06 -6.58
C TYR A 406 -22.97 -35.76 -6.48
N LEU A 407 -22.51 -36.33 -7.59
CA LEU A 407 -21.26 -37.09 -7.62
C LEU A 407 -20.08 -36.14 -7.82
N VAL A 408 -19.06 -36.30 -6.98
CA VAL A 408 -17.83 -35.51 -7.03
C VAL A 408 -16.64 -36.43 -7.17
N SER A 409 -15.77 -36.13 -8.12
CA SER A 409 -14.49 -36.82 -8.31
C SER A 409 -13.35 -35.98 -7.77
N GLY A 410 -12.38 -36.58 -7.08
CA GLY A 410 -11.16 -35.88 -6.71
C GLY A 410 -10.31 -35.59 -7.95
N ALA A 411 -9.87 -34.35 -8.13
CA ALA A 411 -9.15 -33.93 -9.33
C ALA A 411 -7.69 -34.41 -9.42
N LEU A 412 -7.10 -34.87 -8.31
CA LEU A 412 -5.75 -35.43 -8.27
C LEU A 412 -5.72 -36.56 -7.22
N SER A 413 -5.64 -37.83 -7.65
CA SER A 413 -5.38 -38.94 -6.72
C SER A 413 -3.90 -39.29 -6.72
N SER A 414 -3.23 -39.08 -5.58
CA SER A 414 -1.81 -39.37 -5.38
C SER A 414 -1.54 -40.85 -5.05
N SER A 415 -2.01 -41.79 -5.87
CA SER A 415 -1.55 -43.19 -5.78
C SER A 415 -1.75 -43.93 -7.12
N PRO A 416 -0.68 -44.48 -7.72
CA PRO A 416 -0.76 -45.20 -9.01
C PRO A 416 -1.31 -46.63 -8.90
N THR A 417 -1.77 -47.09 -7.73
CA THR A 417 -2.20 -48.48 -7.51
C THR A 417 -3.69 -48.68 -7.22
N SER A 418 -4.51 -47.64 -7.27
CA SER A 418 -5.97 -47.76 -7.14
C SER A 418 -6.68 -47.17 -8.36
N SER A 419 -6.93 -48.02 -9.36
CA SER A 419 -7.65 -47.73 -10.61
C SER A 419 -9.17 -47.50 -10.42
N THR A 420 -9.57 -46.91 -9.31
CA THR A 420 -10.93 -46.42 -9.08
C THR A 420 -10.84 -45.04 -8.49
N CYS A 421 -11.09 -44.03 -9.33
CA CYS A 421 -11.29 -42.66 -8.88
C CYS A 421 -12.45 -42.69 -7.88
N ALA A 422 -12.17 -42.43 -6.59
CA ALA A 422 -13.18 -42.53 -5.54
C ALA A 422 -14.20 -41.39 -5.72
N THR A 423 -15.25 -41.65 -6.51
CA THR A 423 -16.38 -40.74 -6.68
C THR A 423 -17.14 -40.66 -5.36
N SER A 424 -17.06 -39.52 -4.69
CA SER A 424 -17.78 -39.24 -3.45
C SER A 424 -19.18 -38.72 -3.79
N SER A 425 -20.21 -39.36 -3.24
CA SER A 425 -21.60 -38.91 -3.43
C SER A 425 -22.01 -37.93 -2.35
N LEU A 426 -22.33 -36.70 -2.73
CA LEU A 426 -22.89 -35.68 -1.84
C LEU A 426 -24.41 -35.76 -1.89
N THR A 427 -25.05 -35.91 -0.72
CA THR A 427 -26.50 -36.20 -0.64
C THR A 427 -27.30 -35.11 0.05
N THR A 428 -26.65 -34.08 0.58
CA THR A 428 -27.29 -33.06 1.40
C THR A 428 -26.99 -31.64 0.92
N TYR A 429 -27.94 -30.74 1.13
CA TYR A 429 -27.84 -29.33 0.80
C TYR A 429 -28.54 -28.48 1.86
N CYS A 430 -28.22 -27.19 1.92
CA CYS A 430 -28.96 -26.20 2.71
C CYS A 430 -29.36 -25.01 1.84
N LYS A 431 -30.15 -24.09 2.40
CA LYS A 431 -30.53 -22.83 1.75
C LYS A 431 -29.60 -21.73 2.25
N LEU A 432 -28.99 -20.99 1.32
CA LEU A 432 -28.18 -19.81 1.63
C LEU A 432 -28.88 -18.55 1.18
N HIS A 433 -28.81 -17.53 2.03
CA HIS A 433 -29.20 -16.17 1.73
C HIS A 433 -28.08 -15.25 2.23
N LEU A 434 -27.43 -14.57 1.30
CA LEU A 434 -26.26 -13.75 1.58
C LEU A 434 -26.62 -12.29 1.36
N GLN A 435 -26.00 -11.40 2.10
CA GLN A 435 -26.15 -9.97 1.94
C GLN A 435 -24.79 -9.27 1.98
N SER A 436 -24.68 -8.12 1.35
CA SER A 436 -23.53 -7.23 1.53
C SER A 436 -23.44 -6.79 3.00
N ARG A 437 -22.23 -6.48 3.49
CA ARG A 437 -22.01 -6.08 4.90
C ARG A 437 -22.75 -4.81 5.30
N ASP A 438 -23.02 -3.94 4.33
CA ASP A 438 -23.83 -2.72 4.50
C ASP A 438 -25.34 -2.96 4.32
N ALA A 439 -25.75 -4.21 4.08
CA ALA A 439 -27.11 -4.66 3.82
C ALA A 439 -27.82 -3.97 2.63
N ARG A 440 -27.07 -3.31 1.74
CA ARG A 440 -27.62 -2.61 0.55
C ARG A 440 -27.95 -3.56 -0.60
N TRP A 441 -27.33 -4.73 -0.63
CA TRP A 441 -27.63 -5.77 -1.59
C TRP A 441 -27.86 -7.10 -0.88
N LYS A 442 -28.84 -7.85 -1.36
CA LYS A 442 -29.16 -9.19 -0.87
C LYS A 442 -29.26 -10.15 -2.05
N SER A 443 -28.66 -11.33 -1.91
CA SER A 443 -28.79 -12.40 -2.88
C SER A 443 -30.19 -12.98 -2.85
N ARG A 444 -30.61 -13.63 -3.92
CA ARG A 444 -31.70 -14.60 -3.85
C ARG A 444 -31.28 -15.79 -2.99
N VAL A 445 -32.28 -16.52 -2.48
CA VAL A 445 -32.02 -17.77 -1.77
C VAL A 445 -31.54 -18.81 -2.78
N VAL A 446 -30.38 -19.40 -2.53
CA VAL A 446 -29.77 -20.45 -3.37
C VAL A 446 -29.64 -21.75 -2.58
N HIS A 447 -29.51 -22.87 -3.30
CA HIS A 447 -29.25 -24.16 -2.70
C HIS A 447 -27.74 -24.42 -2.71
N ALA A 448 -27.15 -24.58 -1.53
CA ALA A 448 -25.74 -24.92 -1.40
C ALA A 448 -25.59 -26.38 -0.97
N ILE A 449 -24.84 -27.15 -1.76
CA ILE A 449 -24.52 -28.53 -1.42
C ILE A 449 -23.56 -28.53 -0.23
N ILE A 450 -23.86 -29.34 0.78
CA ILE A 450 -23.02 -29.47 1.97
C ILE A 450 -21.90 -30.44 1.63
N VAL A 451 -20.66 -29.95 1.68
CA VAL A 451 -19.46 -30.70 1.31
C VAL A 451 -18.63 -30.97 2.56
N PRO A 452 -18.43 -32.23 2.95
CA PRO A 452 -17.48 -32.58 4.00
C PRO A 452 -16.06 -32.17 3.58
N ASN A 453 -15.30 -31.57 4.49
CA ASN A 453 -13.90 -31.19 4.27
C ASN A 453 -13.66 -30.21 3.11
N LEU A 454 -14.61 -29.33 2.82
CA LEU A 454 -14.39 -28.23 1.87
C LEU A 454 -13.32 -27.28 2.42
N VAL A 455 -12.26 -27.04 1.64
CA VAL A 455 -11.12 -26.19 2.04
C VAL A 455 -11.52 -24.72 2.23
N THR A 456 -12.59 -24.30 1.58
CA THR A 456 -13.18 -22.96 1.72
C THR A 456 -14.54 -23.04 2.39
N ASP A 457 -14.91 -22.03 3.17
CA ASP A 457 -16.19 -22.01 3.88
C ASP A 457 -17.41 -22.05 2.95
N ILE A 458 -17.40 -21.21 1.91
CA ILE A 458 -18.47 -21.10 0.92
C ILE A 458 -17.85 -20.86 -0.47
N ILE A 459 -18.29 -21.62 -1.47
CA ILE A 459 -17.98 -21.40 -2.89
C ILE A 459 -19.27 -21.02 -3.62
N LEU A 460 -19.27 -19.83 -4.21
CA LEU A 460 -20.33 -19.27 -5.03
C LEU A 460 -20.07 -19.61 -6.48
N GLY A 461 -20.58 -20.78 -6.87
CA GLY A 461 -20.50 -21.27 -8.24
C GLY A 461 -21.37 -20.50 -9.23
N LEU A 462 -21.33 -20.95 -10.48
CA LEU A 462 -22.10 -20.43 -11.61
C LEU A 462 -23.60 -20.35 -11.32
N ASP A 463 -24.17 -21.32 -10.60
CA ASP A 463 -25.59 -21.29 -10.19
C ASP A 463 -25.93 -20.03 -9.35
N PHE A 464 -25.04 -19.59 -8.46
CA PHE A 464 -25.22 -18.34 -7.71
C PHE A 464 -25.16 -17.12 -8.63
N LEU A 465 -24.16 -17.08 -9.51
CA LEU A 465 -23.93 -15.96 -10.42
C LEU A 465 -25.11 -15.77 -11.37
N VAL A 466 -25.60 -16.86 -11.97
CA VAL A 466 -26.74 -16.85 -12.90
C VAL A 466 -28.03 -16.41 -12.19
N ARG A 467 -28.34 -17.00 -11.03
CA ARG A 467 -29.58 -16.69 -10.30
C ARG A 467 -29.64 -15.24 -9.85
N ASN A 468 -28.49 -14.67 -9.48
CA ASN A 468 -28.35 -13.28 -9.02
C ASN A 468 -27.94 -12.31 -10.13
N LYS A 469 -27.85 -12.78 -11.38
CA LYS A 469 -27.47 -11.99 -12.56
C LYS A 469 -26.16 -11.20 -12.36
N ILE A 470 -25.14 -11.85 -11.79
CA ILE A 470 -23.85 -11.23 -11.51
C ILE A 470 -22.93 -11.37 -12.74
N VAL A 471 -22.31 -10.26 -13.14
CA VAL A 471 -21.24 -10.23 -14.14
C VAL A 471 -19.92 -10.14 -13.39
N LEU A 472 -19.04 -11.11 -13.61
CA LEU A 472 -17.68 -11.08 -13.10
C LEU A 472 -16.77 -10.53 -14.21
N ASP A 473 -16.04 -9.47 -13.89
CA ASP A 473 -14.98 -8.90 -14.74
C ASP A 473 -13.64 -9.11 -14.04
N PRO A 474 -12.83 -10.09 -14.51
CA PRO A 474 -11.56 -10.39 -13.88
C PRO A 474 -10.50 -9.29 -14.04
N GLU A 475 -10.53 -8.54 -15.14
CA GLU A 475 -9.57 -7.48 -15.45
C GLU A 475 -9.81 -6.27 -14.55
N CYS A 476 -11.07 -5.83 -14.45
CA CYS A 476 -11.45 -4.71 -13.59
C CYS A 476 -11.65 -5.11 -12.12
N ARG A 477 -11.60 -6.40 -11.80
CA ARG A 477 -11.89 -6.99 -10.48
C ARG A 477 -13.24 -6.54 -9.91
N THR A 478 -14.29 -6.64 -10.73
CA THR A 478 -15.67 -6.29 -10.32
C THR A 478 -16.60 -7.50 -10.38
N ALA A 479 -17.60 -7.52 -9.52
CA ALA A 479 -18.69 -8.51 -9.56
C ALA A 479 -20.02 -7.77 -9.45
N ILE A 480 -20.61 -7.41 -10.59
CA ILE A 480 -21.73 -6.48 -10.66
C ILE A 480 -23.05 -7.23 -10.82
N ALA A 481 -23.97 -7.05 -9.88
CA ALA A 481 -25.35 -7.51 -10.02
C ALA A 481 -26.09 -6.64 -11.06
N LYS A 482 -26.49 -7.22 -12.20
CA LYS A 482 -27.07 -6.47 -13.34
C LYS A 482 -28.35 -5.71 -13.02
N ASP A 483 -29.13 -6.20 -12.07
CA ASP A 483 -30.44 -5.63 -11.73
C ASP A 483 -30.34 -4.38 -10.85
N SER A 484 -29.30 -4.27 -10.02
CA SER A 484 -29.09 -3.13 -9.12
C SER A 484 -27.82 -2.32 -9.43
N SER A 485 -27.01 -2.76 -10.40
CA SER A 485 -25.66 -2.24 -10.67
C SER A 485 -24.77 -2.19 -9.44
N PHE A 486 -25.00 -3.10 -8.48
CA PHE A 486 -24.25 -3.15 -7.23
C PHE A 486 -23.00 -4.00 -7.43
N ASP A 487 -21.83 -3.44 -7.13
CA ASP A 487 -20.56 -4.18 -7.15
C ASP A 487 -20.34 -4.86 -5.80
N LEU A 488 -20.34 -6.20 -5.80
CA LEU A 488 -20.15 -7.02 -4.62
C LEU A 488 -18.71 -6.92 -4.08
N LEU A 489 -17.72 -6.72 -4.95
CA LEU A 489 -16.30 -6.66 -4.58
C LEU A 489 -15.86 -5.26 -4.15
N ASN A 490 -16.48 -4.24 -4.74
CA ASN A 490 -16.19 -2.83 -4.44
C ASN A 490 -17.47 -2.10 -3.98
N PRO A 491 -18.04 -2.46 -2.82
CA PRO A 491 -19.28 -1.84 -2.35
C PRO A 491 -19.07 -0.33 -2.15
N PRO A 492 -20.01 0.53 -2.60
CA PRO A 492 -19.88 1.97 -2.45
C PRO A 492 -19.80 2.32 -0.96
N ASP A 493 -18.78 3.10 -0.58
CA ASP A 493 -18.44 3.45 0.80
C ASP A 493 -19.70 3.64 1.68
N ALA A 494 -19.82 2.80 2.70
CA ALA A 494 -20.92 2.81 3.68
C ALA A 494 -21.04 4.17 4.41
N SER A 495 -20.03 5.03 4.34
CA SER A 495 -20.06 6.39 4.86
C SER A 495 -20.87 7.37 4.00
N LEU A 496 -21.11 7.07 2.71
CA LEU A 496 -21.64 8.04 1.75
C LEU A 496 -23.16 8.08 1.64
N PHE A 497 -23.90 7.03 2.03
CA PHE A 497 -25.36 7.04 1.94
C PHE A 497 -26.01 6.27 3.09
N ARG A 498 -26.29 6.97 4.19
CA ARG A 498 -27.17 6.47 5.26
C ARG A 498 -28.62 6.62 4.80
N THR A 499 -29.43 5.57 4.91
CA THR A 499 -30.88 5.60 4.64
C THR A 499 -31.51 6.80 5.38
N PRO A 500 -32.34 7.63 4.73
CA PRO A 500 -32.87 8.83 5.37
C PRO A 500 -33.71 8.46 6.59
N ILE A 501 -33.25 8.87 7.77
CA ILE A 501 -34.11 8.89 8.96
C ILE A 501 -35.19 9.92 8.68
N THR A 502 -36.46 9.51 8.61
CA THR A 502 -37.59 10.44 8.55
C THR A 502 -37.62 11.25 9.85
N ARG A 503 -37.09 12.47 9.79
CA ARG A 503 -37.04 13.42 10.91
C ARG A 503 -38.25 14.34 10.83
N SER A 504 -38.85 14.65 11.99
CA SER A 504 -39.90 15.69 12.06
C SER A 504 -39.31 17.07 11.72
N PRO A 505 -40.12 18.03 11.21
CA PRO A 505 -39.63 19.39 10.87
C PRO A 505 -38.85 20.12 11.99
N PRO A 506 -39.17 19.97 13.29
CA PRO A 506 -38.35 20.50 14.38
C PRO A 506 -36.97 19.81 14.50
N GLN A 507 -36.91 18.50 14.26
CA GLN A 507 -35.64 17.73 14.29
C GLN A 507 -34.75 18.05 13.09
N ILE A 508 -35.34 18.34 11.93
CA ILE A 508 -34.60 18.83 10.75
C ILE A 508 -33.92 20.15 11.07
N ARG A 509 -34.68 21.16 11.55
CA ARG A 509 -34.11 22.48 11.91
C ARG A 509 -33.00 22.39 12.97
N LYS A 510 -33.16 21.51 13.96
CA LYS A 510 -32.14 21.30 15.00
C LYS A 510 -30.89 20.62 14.45
N ALA A 511 -31.05 19.67 13.53
CA ALA A 511 -29.94 19.00 12.87
C ALA A 511 -29.20 19.94 11.90
N ASP A 512 -29.91 20.76 11.13
CA ASP A 512 -29.33 21.73 10.20
C ASP A 512 -28.54 22.80 10.96
N ALA A 513 -29.08 23.29 12.08
CA ALA A 513 -28.37 24.21 12.95
C ALA A 513 -27.13 23.57 13.61
N ALA A 514 -27.17 22.27 13.92
CA ALA A 514 -26.01 21.55 14.44
C ALA A 514 -24.95 21.33 13.34
N LEU A 515 -25.38 21.01 12.12
CA LEU A 515 -24.51 20.84 10.96
C LEU A 515 -23.81 22.16 10.61
N ALA A 516 -24.55 23.26 10.56
CA ALA A 516 -24.01 24.59 10.29
C ALA A 516 -22.98 25.02 11.35
N ARG A 517 -23.22 24.71 12.64
CA ARG A 517 -22.23 24.97 13.71
C ARG A 517 -20.98 24.10 13.54
N ALA A 518 -21.13 22.82 13.22
CA ALA A 518 -20.01 21.92 13.01
C ALA A 518 -19.18 22.32 11.78
N GLU A 519 -19.82 22.76 10.71
CA GLU A 519 -19.16 23.29 9.51
C GLU A 519 -18.42 24.59 9.81
N ALA A 520 -19.06 25.53 10.52
CA ALA A 520 -18.41 26.77 10.95
C ALA A 520 -17.17 26.51 11.82
N GLU A 521 -17.22 25.51 12.70
CA GLU A 521 -16.09 25.11 13.53
C GLU A 521 -14.96 24.49 12.71
N LYS A 522 -15.28 23.62 11.74
CA LYS A 522 -14.29 23.07 10.80
C LYS A 522 -13.61 24.18 9.99
N ILE A 523 -14.38 25.16 9.49
CA ILE A 523 -13.85 26.31 8.76
C ILE A 523 -12.94 27.15 9.68
N ARG A 524 -13.35 27.38 10.94
CA ARG A 524 -12.54 28.12 11.92
C ARG A 524 -11.24 27.40 12.26
N ALA A 525 -11.27 26.09 12.49
CA ALA A 525 -10.10 25.26 12.76
C ALA A 525 -9.14 25.23 11.56
N ALA A 526 -9.67 25.01 10.35
CA ALA A 526 -8.87 25.04 9.12
C ALA A 526 -8.23 26.43 8.92
N ARG A 527 -8.98 27.52 9.14
CA ARG A 527 -8.42 28.88 9.08
C ARG A 527 -7.32 29.10 10.11
N LYS A 528 -7.45 28.58 11.33
CA LYS A 528 -6.41 28.68 12.37
C LYS A 528 -5.12 27.96 11.96
N ILE A 529 -5.23 26.81 11.31
CA ILE A 529 -4.09 26.02 10.81
C ILE A 529 -3.42 26.69 9.61
N TRP A 530 -4.20 27.14 8.63
CA TRP A 530 -3.66 27.62 7.35
C TRP A 530 -3.29 29.11 7.33
N ARG A 531 -3.83 29.95 8.23
CA ARG A 531 -3.45 31.36 8.35
C ARG A 531 -1.93 31.57 8.54
N PRO A 532 -1.25 30.91 9.49
CA PRO A 532 0.20 31.10 9.66
C PRO A 532 1.00 30.59 8.45
N VAL A 533 0.59 29.48 7.83
CA VAL A 533 1.23 28.95 6.61
C VAL A 533 1.09 29.94 5.46
N ARG A 534 -0.13 30.47 5.23
CA ARG A 534 -0.38 31.48 4.20
C ARG A 534 0.40 32.77 4.45
N ALA A 535 0.47 33.22 5.70
CA ALA A 535 1.25 34.39 6.07
C ALA A 535 2.75 34.18 5.82
N SER A 536 3.28 33.00 6.14
CA SER A 536 4.67 32.62 5.85
C SER A 536 4.96 32.60 4.35
N VAL A 537 4.07 32.00 3.55
CA VAL A 537 4.22 31.96 2.09
C VAL A 537 4.14 33.37 1.49
N HIS A 538 3.24 34.22 1.98
CA HIS A 538 3.18 35.63 1.57
C HIS A 538 4.48 36.37 1.90
N ALA A 539 5.05 36.15 3.10
CA ALA A 539 6.31 36.76 3.49
C ALA A 539 7.48 36.27 2.62
N GLU A 540 7.54 34.98 2.31
CA GLU A 540 8.54 34.40 1.41
C GLU A 540 8.42 34.95 -0.01
N LEU A 541 7.19 35.05 -0.53
CA LEU A 541 6.93 35.65 -1.85
C LEU A 541 7.30 37.13 -1.88
N LEU A 542 6.99 37.90 -0.83
CA LEU A 542 7.39 39.31 -0.74
C LEU A 542 8.91 39.47 -0.73
N LEU A 543 9.63 38.64 0.01
CA LEU A 543 11.09 38.60 0.00
C LEU A 543 11.62 38.21 -1.39
N PHE A 544 10.98 37.25 -2.07
CA PHE A 544 11.36 36.83 -3.41
C PHE A 544 11.16 37.93 -4.45
N PHE A 545 10.04 38.66 -4.38
CA PHE A 545 9.79 39.82 -5.23
C PHE A 545 10.77 40.95 -4.97
N GLN A 546 11.13 41.20 -3.70
CA GLN A 546 12.16 42.18 -3.35
C GLN A 546 13.56 41.79 -3.83
N LYS A 547 13.88 40.49 -3.82
CA LYS A 547 15.18 39.96 -4.27
C LYS A 547 15.34 40.02 -5.79
N HIS A 548 14.24 39.93 -6.54
CA HIS A 548 14.25 39.90 -8.01
C HIS A 548 13.29 40.93 -8.63
N PRO A 549 13.48 42.23 -8.35
CA PRO A 549 12.52 43.27 -8.72
C PRO A 549 12.35 43.41 -10.25
N VAL A 550 13.42 43.18 -11.02
CA VAL A 550 13.44 43.26 -12.50
C VAL A 550 12.69 42.08 -13.15
N ARG A 551 12.64 40.92 -12.49
CA ARG A 551 11.94 39.72 -13.00
C ARG A 551 10.42 39.82 -12.85
N PHE A 552 9.96 40.71 -11.95
CA PHE A 552 8.56 40.94 -11.62
C PHE A 552 8.18 42.41 -11.78
N ASP A 553 8.83 43.10 -12.71
CA ASP A 553 8.46 44.45 -13.09
C ASP A 553 7.12 44.40 -13.84
N LEU A 554 6.04 44.75 -13.12
CA LEU A 554 4.69 44.82 -13.67
C LEU A 554 4.49 46.01 -14.62
N GLN A 555 5.49 46.90 -14.75
CA GLN A 555 5.46 48.10 -15.60
C GLN A 555 6.35 47.94 -16.84
N ALA A 556 7.54 47.35 -16.75
CA ALA A 556 8.44 47.17 -17.90
C ALA A 556 8.21 45.82 -18.60
N HIS A 557 7.64 45.88 -19.80
CA HIS A 557 7.28 44.67 -20.55
C HIS A 557 8.47 44.14 -21.36
N THR A 558 8.71 42.83 -21.27
CA THR A 558 9.24 42.07 -22.40
C THR A 558 8.12 41.16 -22.92
N THR A 559 7.83 41.29 -24.22
CA THR A 559 6.90 40.54 -25.09
C THR A 559 5.46 41.06 -25.21
N GLY A 560 5.09 41.40 -26.44
CA GLY A 560 3.87 42.13 -26.84
C GLY A 560 2.57 41.32 -26.88
N SER A 561 2.19 40.70 -25.76
CA SER A 561 0.82 40.18 -25.56
C SER A 561 0.20 40.81 -24.32
N ALA A 562 -1.11 41.10 -24.37
CA ALA A 562 -1.80 41.78 -23.28
C ALA A 562 -1.75 40.95 -21.98
N HIS A 563 -1.20 41.55 -20.92
CA HIS A 563 -0.97 40.92 -19.63
C HIS A 563 -2.32 40.59 -18.95
N ILE A 564 -2.82 39.35 -19.12
CA ILE A 564 -4.11 38.88 -18.58
C ILE A 564 -4.22 39.17 -17.08
N VAL A 565 -3.14 38.99 -16.31
CA VAL A 565 -3.14 39.26 -14.86
C VAL A 565 -3.27 40.76 -14.55
N GLY A 566 -2.69 41.62 -15.39
CA GLY A 566 -2.74 43.08 -15.25
C GLY A 566 -4.11 43.62 -15.67
N LEU A 567 -4.68 43.07 -16.74
CA LEU A 567 -6.06 43.31 -17.15
C LEU A 567 -7.05 42.87 -16.07
N VAL A 568 -6.86 41.68 -15.48
CA VAL A 568 -7.70 41.17 -14.39
C VAL A 568 -7.56 42.07 -13.16
N ARG A 569 -6.35 42.46 -12.76
CA ARG A 569 -6.13 43.39 -11.65
C ARG A 569 -6.81 44.74 -11.90
N SER A 570 -6.56 45.35 -13.06
CA SER A 570 -7.14 46.64 -13.43
C SER A 570 -8.68 46.57 -13.47
N ARG A 571 -9.23 45.45 -13.97
CA ARG A 571 -10.68 45.21 -13.97
C ARG A 571 -11.24 45.02 -12.57
N ILE A 572 -10.54 44.32 -11.67
CA ILE A 572 -10.94 44.17 -10.27
C ILE A 572 -10.93 45.52 -9.55
N GLU A 573 -9.89 46.33 -9.76
CA GLU A 573 -9.79 47.69 -9.19
C GLU A 573 -10.90 48.62 -9.73
N GLN A 574 -11.23 48.51 -11.01
CA GLN A 574 -12.35 49.25 -11.63
C GLN A 574 -13.73 48.78 -11.11
N LEU A 575 -13.92 47.49 -10.88
CA LEU A 575 -15.16 46.96 -10.32
C LEU A 575 -15.31 47.36 -8.84
N ALA A 576 -14.22 47.33 -8.07
CA ALA A 576 -14.22 47.79 -6.69
C ALA A 576 -14.51 49.29 -6.58
N SER A 577 -14.05 50.12 -7.52
CA SER A 577 -14.41 51.55 -7.56
C SER A 577 -15.86 51.77 -7.99
N LEU A 578 -16.42 50.96 -8.89
CA LEU A 578 -17.84 50.98 -9.24
C LEU A 578 -18.75 50.59 -8.07
N ASP A 579 -18.38 49.56 -7.31
CA ASP A 579 -19.12 49.16 -6.10
C ASP A 579 -19.09 50.27 -5.04
N ALA A 580 -17.93 50.93 -4.86
CA ALA A 580 -17.81 52.07 -3.97
C ALA A 580 -18.67 53.26 -4.44
N LEU A 581 -18.68 53.56 -5.73
CA LEU A 581 -19.53 54.61 -6.32
C LEU A 581 -21.02 54.27 -6.21
N SER A 582 -21.43 53.01 -6.37
CA SER A 582 -22.82 52.58 -6.19
C SER A 582 -23.27 52.64 -4.73
N ALA A 583 -22.37 52.32 -3.79
CA ALA A 583 -22.64 52.49 -2.37
C ALA A 583 -22.81 53.97 -2.02
N LEU A 584 -21.93 54.84 -2.53
CA LEU A 584 -21.99 56.29 -2.32
C LEU A 584 -23.22 56.93 -2.98
N ASP A 585 -23.60 56.48 -4.19
CA ASP A 585 -24.84 56.89 -4.87
C ASP A 585 -26.08 56.53 -4.06
N ARG A 586 -26.11 55.32 -3.48
CA ARG A 586 -27.20 54.89 -2.60
C ARG A 586 -27.25 55.71 -1.33
N GLU A 587 -26.09 55.96 -0.71
CA GLU A 587 -25.96 56.78 0.49
C GLU A 587 -26.44 58.21 0.23
N LEU A 588 -26.05 58.82 -0.89
CA LEU A 588 -26.50 60.15 -1.30
C LEU A 588 -28.00 60.18 -1.58
N LYS A 589 -28.55 59.20 -2.29
CA LYS A 589 -30.00 59.08 -2.55
C LYS A 589 -30.80 58.87 -1.26
N THR A 590 -30.26 58.15 -0.28
CA THR A 590 -30.90 58.03 1.04
C THR A 590 -30.80 59.30 1.87
N THR A 591 -29.68 60.03 1.76
CA THR A 591 -29.44 61.26 2.51
C THR A 591 -30.28 62.43 1.99
N PHE A 592 -30.48 62.49 0.67
CA PHE A 592 -31.30 63.50 -0.01
C PHE A 592 -32.55 62.87 -0.62
N ILE A 593 -33.25 62.05 0.16
CA ILE A 593 -34.41 61.30 -0.33
C ILE A 593 -35.58 62.21 -0.76
N ASP A 594 -35.62 63.43 -0.23
CA ASP A 594 -36.49 64.53 -0.64
C ASP A 594 -36.18 65.05 -2.06
N CYS A 595 -34.93 64.95 -2.50
CA CYS A 595 -34.47 65.32 -3.84
C CYS A 595 -34.49 64.15 -4.85
N PHE A 596 -34.61 62.90 -4.38
CA PHE A 596 -34.66 61.68 -5.21
C PHE A 596 -35.87 60.78 -4.88
N PRO A 597 -37.12 61.29 -5.00
CA PRO A 597 -38.31 60.48 -4.75
C PRO A 597 -38.41 59.30 -5.73
N THR A 598 -38.88 58.14 -5.25
CA THR A 598 -39.04 56.91 -6.06
C THR A 598 -40.06 57.04 -7.18
N ASP A 599 -40.90 58.09 -7.13
CA ASP A 599 -42.04 58.31 -8.01
C ASP A 599 -41.75 59.40 -9.05
N ILE A 600 -40.49 59.58 -9.48
CA ILE A 600 -40.18 60.40 -10.66
C ILE A 600 -40.67 59.61 -11.89
N PRO A 601 -41.68 60.09 -12.63
CA PRO A 601 -42.15 59.39 -13.83
C PRO A 601 -41.00 59.31 -14.85
N HIS A 602 -40.71 58.11 -15.33
CA HIS A 602 -39.73 57.89 -16.41
C HIS A 602 -40.20 58.45 -17.78
N ASP A 603 -41.40 59.03 -17.85
CA ASP A 603 -41.93 59.69 -19.04
C ASP A 603 -41.97 61.22 -18.85
N ILE A 604 -40.81 61.87 -18.94
CA ILE A 604 -40.74 63.20 -19.53
C ILE A 604 -40.47 63.00 -21.02
N THR A 605 -41.51 62.57 -21.73
CA THR A 605 -41.61 62.83 -23.15
C THR A 605 -41.72 64.35 -23.28
N PHE A 606 -40.63 65.01 -23.67
CA PHE A 606 -40.71 66.35 -24.21
C PHE A 606 -41.70 66.30 -25.37
N GLN A 607 -42.91 66.84 -25.15
CA GLN A 607 -43.83 67.14 -26.23
C GLN A 607 -43.12 68.11 -27.17
N HIS A 608 -42.71 67.58 -28.33
CA HIS A 608 -42.30 68.38 -29.47
C HIS A 608 -43.56 69.10 -30.01
N ALA A 609 -43.91 70.21 -29.38
CA ALA A 609 -44.76 71.20 -29.98
C ALA A 609 -43.97 71.88 -31.12
N ALA A 610 -44.31 71.49 -32.34
CA ALA A 610 -44.26 72.28 -33.57
C ALA A 610 -43.23 73.43 -33.64
N LEU A 611 -42.05 73.14 -34.20
CA LEU A 611 -41.36 74.09 -35.08
C LEU A 611 -40.94 73.35 -36.36
N ARG A 612 -41.62 73.75 -37.44
CA ARG A 612 -41.45 73.29 -38.82
C ARG A 612 -39.99 73.46 -39.29
N PRO A 613 -39.44 72.50 -40.06
CA PRO A 613 -38.52 72.82 -41.14
C PRO A 613 -39.33 73.00 -42.42
N THR A 614 -39.44 74.24 -42.90
CA THR A 614 -39.77 74.52 -44.29
C THR A 614 -38.67 73.95 -45.19
N LEU A 615 -38.96 72.88 -45.91
CA LEU A 615 -38.26 72.56 -47.17
C LEU A 615 -39.20 72.96 -48.32
N PRO A 616 -38.78 73.83 -49.25
CA PRO A 616 -39.56 74.10 -50.44
C PRO A 616 -39.47 72.93 -51.42
N LYS A 617 -40.55 72.80 -52.17
CA LYS A 617 -40.85 71.79 -53.19
C LYS A 617 -39.82 71.74 -54.31
N LEU A 618 -39.71 70.53 -54.86
CA LEU A 618 -39.33 70.22 -56.24
C LEU A 618 -39.84 71.25 -57.27
N SER A 619 -38.98 71.60 -58.22
CA SER A 619 -39.40 71.79 -59.61
C SER A 619 -38.53 70.94 -60.52
N VAL A 620 -39.19 70.11 -61.32
CA VAL A 620 -38.65 69.51 -62.53
C VAL A 620 -38.48 70.61 -63.57
N SER A 621 -37.26 70.83 -64.03
CA SER A 621 -36.84 71.21 -65.40
C SER A 621 -35.32 71.13 -65.47
#